data_AF-A0A3B8IRK3-F1
#
_entry.id   AF-A0A3B8IRK3-F1
#
_cell.length_a   1.000
_cell.length_b   1.000
_cell.length_c   1.000
_cell.angle_alpha   90.00
_cell.angle_beta   90.00
_cell.angle_gamma   90.00
#
_symmetry.space_group_name_H-M   'P 1'
#
loop_
_entity.id
_entity.type
_entity.pdbx_description
1 polymer ?
#
loop_
_entity_poly.entity_id
_entity_poly.type
_entity_poly.pdbx_seq_one_letter_code
_entity_poly.pdbx_strand_id
1 'polypeptide(L)'
;APREQRIALIGPLAHAPREQLGTWSFDGDSAYSQTPLEAFREQFGSQMKYSAGLTHSRDRTQAGFSAALATARQSDVIVFVGGEEAILSGEA
;
A
#
# COMPACT_ATOMS: atom_id res chain seq x y z
N ALA A 1 4.74 -8.70 28.37
CA ALA A 1 5.39 -8.34 27.10
C ALA A 1 4.36 -7.60 26.24
N PRO A 2 4.74 -6.60 25.43
CA PRO A 2 3.82 -6.04 24.45
C PRO A 2 3.30 -7.17 23.56
N ARG A 3 1.99 -7.18 23.31
CA ARG A 3 1.32 -8.19 22.49
C ARG A 3 1.76 -8.00 21.04
N GLU A 4 2.22 -9.05 20.38
CA GLU A 4 2.43 -9.03 18.92
C GLU A 4 1.08 -8.74 18.24
N GLN A 5 0.96 -7.58 17.60
CA GLN A 5 -0.26 -7.14 16.94
C GLN A 5 -0.26 -7.63 15.49
N ARG A 6 -1.39 -8.17 15.03
CA ARG A 6 -1.57 -8.52 13.61
C ARG A 6 -1.91 -7.26 12.83
N ILE A 7 -1.19 -7.02 11.74
CA ILE A 7 -1.28 -5.77 10.98
C ILE A 7 -1.91 -6.05 9.63
N ALA A 8 -2.96 -5.31 9.26
CA ALA A 8 -3.48 -5.26 7.91
C ALA A 8 -2.89 -4.03 7.20
N LEU A 9 -2.04 -4.25 6.19
CA LEU A 9 -1.64 -3.20 5.25
C LEU A 9 -2.64 -3.21 4.09
N ILE A 10 -3.41 -2.14 3.93
CA ILE A 10 -4.47 -2.07 2.92
C ILE A 10 -4.28 -0.84 2.06
N GLY A 11 -4.41 -0.96 0.74
CA GLY A 11 -4.51 0.21 -0.15
C GLY A 11 -3.73 0.08 -1.44
N PRO A 12 -4.15 0.80 -2.50
CA PRO A 12 -3.60 0.66 -3.84
C PRO A 12 -2.15 1.14 -3.94
N LEU A 13 -1.73 2.06 -3.05
CA LEU A 13 -0.38 2.64 -3.07
C LEU A 13 0.62 1.89 -2.17
N ALA A 14 0.17 0.84 -1.47
CA ALA A 14 1.03 0.07 -0.56
C ALA A 14 2.18 -0.67 -1.28
N HIS A 15 2.00 -1.02 -2.56
CA HIS A 15 3.02 -1.67 -3.38
C HIS A 15 3.07 -1.08 -4.79
N ALA A 16 3.24 0.24 -4.85
CA ALA A 16 3.32 0.99 -6.10
C ALA A 16 4.70 1.69 -6.17
N PRO A 17 5.75 1.01 -6.65
CA PRO A 17 7.14 1.50 -6.55
C PRO A 17 7.34 2.83 -7.28
N ARG A 18 6.77 2.98 -8.48
CA ARG A 18 6.78 4.24 -9.23
C ARG A 18 6.21 5.41 -8.43
N GLU A 19 5.18 5.16 -7.63
CA GLU A 19 4.48 6.19 -6.87
C GLU A 19 5.28 6.65 -5.65
N GLN A 20 6.32 5.90 -5.22
CA GLN A 20 7.24 6.33 -4.18
C GLN A 20 8.23 7.40 -4.66
N LEU A 21 8.49 7.47 -5.96
CA LEU A 21 9.39 8.48 -6.54
C LEU A 21 8.74 9.87 -6.52
N GLY A 22 7.41 9.93 -6.58
CA GLY A 22 6.67 11.18 -6.74
C GLY A 22 6.77 11.75 -8.15
N THR A 23 6.17 12.92 -8.35
CA THR A 23 6.22 13.62 -9.64
C THR A 23 7.62 14.18 -9.93
N TRP A 24 7.92 14.48 -11.19
CA TRP A 24 9.19 15.08 -11.65
C TRP A 24 10.48 14.28 -11.40
N SER A 25 10.36 12.98 -11.17
CA SER A 25 11.51 12.07 -11.08
C SER A 25 11.92 11.55 -12.47
N PHE A 26 12.48 12.43 -13.31
CA PHE A 26 12.78 12.15 -14.73
C PHE A 26 13.67 10.90 -14.94
N ASP A 27 14.79 10.84 -14.25
CA ASP A 27 15.74 9.71 -14.31
C ASP A 27 15.52 8.71 -13.16
N GLY A 28 14.37 8.80 -12.48
CA GLY A 28 14.05 7.92 -11.34
C GLY A 28 13.72 6.51 -11.80
N ASP A 29 14.50 5.53 -11.34
CA ASP A 29 14.21 4.11 -11.57
C ASP A 29 13.47 3.51 -10.38
N SER A 30 12.20 3.14 -10.62
CA SER A 30 11.32 2.55 -9.62
C SER A 30 11.80 1.20 -9.09
N ALA A 31 12.75 0.54 -9.77
CA ALA A 31 13.38 -0.70 -9.27
C ALA A 31 14.18 -0.48 -7.98
N TYR A 32 14.59 0.77 -7.68
CA TYR A 32 15.28 1.12 -6.44
C TYR A 32 14.33 1.62 -5.34
N SER A 33 13.04 1.73 -5.61
CA SER A 33 12.06 2.15 -4.61
C SER A 33 11.79 1.05 -3.60
N GLN A 34 11.81 1.40 -2.32
CA GLN A 34 11.28 0.54 -1.25
C GLN A 34 9.84 0.92 -0.98
N THR A 35 8.91 0.01 -1.27
CA THR A 35 7.48 0.21 -1.05
C THR A 35 7.09 -0.04 0.41
N PRO A 36 5.97 0.53 0.89
CA PRO A 36 5.42 0.19 2.20
C PRO A 36 5.23 -1.31 2.41
N LEU A 37 4.81 -2.06 1.39
CA LEU A 37 4.66 -3.52 1.48
C LEU A 37 5.99 -4.24 1.69
N GLU A 38 7.06 -3.81 1.01
CA GLU A 38 8.40 -4.40 1.18
C GLU A 38 8.94 -4.12 2.58
N ALA A 39 8.87 -2.86 3.02
CA ALA A 39 9.30 -2.47 4.36
C ALA A 39 8.49 -3.19 5.47
N PHE A 40 7.17 -3.35 5.28
CA PHE A 40 6.33 -4.08 6.25
C PHE A 40 6.63 -5.58 6.25
N ARG A 41 6.92 -6.18 5.11
CA ARG A 41 7.32 -7.60 5.02
C ARG A 41 8.65 -7.84 5.74
N GLU A 42 9.63 -6.95 5.54
CA GLU A 42 10.92 -7.01 6.23
C GLU A 42 10.76 -6.87 7.75
N GLN A 43 9.98 -5.88 8.19
CA GLN A 43 9.86 -5.55 9.61
C GLN A 43 8.94 -6.50 10.40
N PHE A 44 7.83 -6.94 9.81
CA PHE A 44 6.76 -7.65 10.53
C PHE A 44 6.54 -9.10 10.06
N GLY A 45 7.09 -9.49 8.92
CA GLY A 45 7.03 -10.87 8.41
C GLY A 45 5.63 -11.48 8.46
N SER A 46 5.44 -12.53 9.25
CA SER A 46 4.18 -13.27 9.37
C SER A 46 3.08 -12.55 10.15
N GLN A 47 3.39 -11.45 10.86
CA GLN A 47 2.42 -10.67 11.63
C GLN A 47 1.58 -9.77 10.73
N MET A 48 2.02 -9.50 9.50
CA MET A 48 1.32 -8.64 8.56
C MET A 48 0.54 -9.42 7.50
N LYS A 49 -0.58 -8.85 7.06
CA LYS A 49 -1.36 -9.28 5.90
C LYS A 49 -1.60 -8.09 4.98
N TYR A 50 -1.61 -8.34 3.67
CA TYR A 50 -1.75 -7.29 2.67
C TYR A 50 -3.02 -7.48 1.83
N SER A 51 -3.66 -6.37 1.45
CA SER A 51 -4.66 -6.33 0.39
C SER A 51 -4.62 -4.98 -0.33
N ALA A 52 -4.61 -4.96 -1.67
CA ALA A 52 -4.66 -3.71 -2.42
C ALA A 52 -5.99 -2.95 -2.21
N GLY A 53 -7.10 -3.68 -2.13
CA GLY A 53 -8.47 -3.13 -2.01
C GLY A 53 -8.98 -2.46 -3.29
N LEU A 54 -8.16 -1.62 -3.92
CA LEU A 54 -8.39 -0.98 -5.22
C LEU A 54 -7.17 -1.19 -6.12
N THR A 55 -7.33 -0.98 -7.42
CA THR A 55 -6.20 -1.04 -8.37
C THR A 55 -5.36 0.24 -8.36
N HIS A 56 -5.98 1.40 -8.15
CA HIS A 56 -5.36 2.73 -8.15
C HIS A 56 -6.29 3.71 -7.39
N SER A 57 -5.83 4.94 -7.12
CA SER A 57 -6.53 5.93 -6.28
C SER A 57 -7.89 6.37 -6.82
N ARG A 58 -8.09 6.31 -8.15
CA ARG A 58 -9.31 6.73 -8.84
C ARG A 58 -10.23 5.57 -9.21
N ASP A 59 -9.90 4.35 -8.80
CA ASP A 59 -10.74 3.18 -9.00
C ASP A 59 -12.06 3.33 -8.24
N ARG A 60 -13.18 3.32 -8.97
CA ARG A 60 -14.54 3.47 -8.41
C ARG A 60 -15.26 2.13 -8.22
N THR A 61 -14.59 1.02 -8.55
CA THR A 61 -15.17 -0.32 -8.41
C THR A 61 -15.10 -0.80 -6.96
N GLN A 62 -15.87 -1.83 -6.65
CA GLN A 62 -15.82 -2.51 -5.35
C GLN A 62 -15.15 -3.89 -5.44
N ALA A 63 -14.47 -4.19 -6.55
CA ALA A 63 -14.00 -5.54 -6.88
C ALA A 63 -13.04 -6.12 -5.83
N GLY A 64 -12.17 -5.29 -5.23
CA GLY A 64 -11.21 -5.73 -4.21
C GLY A 64 -11.72 -5.64 -2.76
N PHE A 65 -12.93 -5.15 -2.52
CA PHE A 65 -13.42 -4.87 -1.16
C PHE A 65 -13.56 -6.12 -0.30
N SER A 66 -14.03 -7.24 -0.88
CA SER A 66 -14.16 -8.49 -0.13
C SER A 66 -12.82 -8.98 0.43
N ALA A 67 -11.74 -8.86 -0.35
CA ALA A 67 -10.40 -9.22 0.10
C ALA A 67 -9.88 -8.26 1.18
N ALA A 68 -10.06 -6.95 1.00
CA ALA A 68 -9.66 -5.95 1.99
C ALA A 68 -10.39 -6.15 3.32
N LEU A 69 -11.71 -6.39 3.29
CA LEU A 69 -12.52 -6.68 4.47
C LEU A 69 -12.09 -7.98 5.16
N ALA A 70 -11.78 -9.03 4.40
CA ALA A 70 -11.30 -10.29 4.97
C ALA A 70 -9.95 -10.10 5.67
N THR A 71 -9.03 -9.33 5.07
CA THR A 71 -7.73 -8.99 5.68
C THR A 71 -7.91 -8.13 6.94
N ALA A 72 -8.75 -7.10 6.88
CA ALA A 72 -9.04 -6.20 8.00
C ALA A 72 -9.60 -6.95 9.22
N ARG A 73 -10.57 -7.86 9.01
CA ARG A 73 -11.20 -8.65 10.09
C ARG A 73 -10.24 -9.61 10.80
N GLN A 74 -9.11 -9.94 10.19
CA GLN A 74 -8.10 -10.86 10.74
C GLN A 74 -6.95 -10.13 11.44
N SER A 75 -7.00 -8.80 11.52
CA SER A 75 -5.95 -7.96 12.06
C SER A 75 -6.43 -7.15 13.25
N ASP A 76 -5.50 -6.72 14.10
CA ASP A 76 -5.77 -5.89 15.27
C ASP A 76 -5.63 -4.40 14.92
N VAL A 77 -4.79 -4.07 13.93
CA VAL A 77 -4.58 -2.71 13.41
C VAL A 77 -4.65 -2.72 11.89
N ILE A 78 -5.23 -1.66 11.31
CA ILE A 78 -5.24 -1.41 9.86
C ILE A 78 -4.37 -0.19 9.58
N VAL A 79 -3.37 -0.36 8.70
CA VAL A 79 -2.62 0.73 8.09
C VAL A 79 -3.12 0.87 6.66
N PHE A 80 -3.80 1.98 6.38
CA PHE A 80 -4.31 2.27 5.05
C PHE A 80 -3.34 3.15 4.26
N VAL A 81 -2.87 2.67 3.11
CA VAL A 81 -1.98 3.38 2.18
C VAL A 81 -2.79 3.78 0.95
N GLY A 82 -3.55 4.86 1.10
CA GLY A 82 -4.22 5.57 0.02
C GLY A 82 -3.61 6.96 -0.19
N GLY A 83 -4.18 7.72 -1.13
CA GLY A 83 -3.67 9.02 -1.53
C GLY A 83 -3.80 9.18 -3.04
N GLU A 84 -2.86 9.88 -3.64
CA GLU A 84 -2.83 10.20 -5.06
C GLU A 84 -1.68 9.48 -5.77
N GLU A 85 -1.88 9.08 -7.04
CA GLU A 85 -0.74 8.72 -7.89
C GLU A 85 0.12 9.97 -8.14
N ALA A 86 1.44 9.79 -8.28
CA ALA A 86 2.41 10.84 -8.54
C ALA A 86 1.99 11.78 -9.69
N ILE A 87 1.36 11.22 -10.74
CA ILE A 87 0.92 11.97 -11.93
C ILE A 87 -0.27 12.90 -11.69
N LEU A 88 -0.95 12.79 -10.55
CA LEU A 88 -2.04 13.70 -10.19
C LEU A 88 -1.55 15.06 -9.67
N SER A 89 -0.24 15.19 -9.50
CA SER A 89 0.47 16.43 -9.20
C SER A 89 1.54 16.70 -10.27
N GLY A 90 2.21 17.84 -10.17
CA GLY A 90 3.13 18.31 -11.21
C GLY A 90 2.41 18.98 -12.38
N GLU A 91 3.17 19.38 -13.38
CA GLU A 91 2.64 20.04 -14.59
C GLU A 91 2.32 19.00 -15.66
N ALA A 92 1.34 19.32 -16.50
CA ALA A 92 0.82 18.49 -17.58
C ALA A 92 1.56 18.73 -18.91
#